data_AF-A0A966UA92-F1
#
_entry.id   AF-A0A966UA92-F1
#
_cell.length_a   1.000
_cell.length_b   1.000
_cell.length_c   1.000
_cell.angle_alpha   90.00
_cell.angle_beta   90.00
_cell.angle_gamma   90.00
#
_symmetry.space_group_name_H-M   'P 1'
#
loop_
_entity.id
_entity.type
_entity.pdbx_description
1 polymer ?
#
loop_
_entity_poly.entity_id
_entity_poly.type
_entity_poly.pdbx_seq_one_letter_code
_entity_poly.pdbx_strand_id
1 'polypeptide(L)'
;TAKNEINTQQVLNYWRSPADAPEVVSVEEDGKFVTVAFTQDNGERVVARFQISGWKVAPRAEIERVMRILARSPIRVAGARLTNR
;
A
#
# COMPACT_ATOMS: atom_id res chain seq x y z
N THR A 1 -7.49 -24.29 17.43
CA THR A 1 -6.91 -23.13 16.72
C THR A 1 -7.81 -22.79 15.55
N ALA A 2 -8.80 -21.92 15.75
CA ALA A 2 -9.79 -21.60 14.73
C ALA A 2 -9.12 -20.77 13.62
N LYS A 3 -9.04 -21.33 12.41
CA LYS A 3 -8.61 -20.60 11.23
C LYS A 3 -9.65 -19.51 10.95
N ASN A 4 -9.22 -18.26 10.89
CA ASN A 4 -10.00 -17.15 10.34
C ASN A 4 -10.18 -17.38 8.83
N GLU A 5 -11.06 -18.32 8.48
CA GLU A 5 -11.56 -18.47 7.12
C GLU A 5 -12.63 -17.40 6.95
N ILE A 6 -12.21 -16.25 6.41
CA ILE A 6 -13.15 -15.23 5.93
C ILE A 6 -14.05 -15.95 4.92
N ASN A 7 -15.31 -16.15 5.30
CA ASN A 7 -16.27 -16.88 4.49
C ASN A 7 -16.45 -16.13 3.17
N THR A 8 -16.06 -16.74 2.05
CA THR A 8 -16.06 -16.13 0.72
C THR A 8 -17.44 -15.58 0.34
N GLN A 9 -18.52 -16.16 0.89
CA GLN A 9 -19.88 -15.63 0.71
C GLN A 9 -20.16 -14.34 1.49
N GLN A 10 -19.54 -14.12 2.65
CA GLN A 10 -19.65 -12.84 3.37
C GLN A 10 -18.96 -11.70 2.61
N VAL A 11 -17.85 -11.97 1.92
CA VAL A 11 -17.14 -10.96 1.11
C VAL A 11 -17.94 -10.56 -0.13
N LEU A 12 -18.64 -11.54 -0.74
CA LEU A 12 -19.51 -11.30 -1.90
C LEU A 12 -20.72 -10.43 -1.56
N ASN A 13 -21.22 -10.45 -0.32
CA ASN A 13 -22.40 -9.68 0.10
C ASN A 13 -22.15 -8.17 0.31
N TYR A 14 -20.89 -7.70 0.28
CA TYR A 14 -20.60 -6.27 0.36
C TYR A 14 -20.86 -5.52 -0.94
N TRP A 15 -20.96 -6.24 -2.06
CA TRP A 15 -21.15 -5.68 -3.39
C TRP A 15 -22.53 -6.06 -3.91
N ARG A 16 -23.23 -5.11 -4.53
CA ARG A 16 -24.58 -5.36 -5.10
C ARG A 16 -24.55 -6.43 -6.20
N SER A 17 -23.41 -6.56 -6.88
CA SER A 17 -23.11 -7.59 -7.87
C SER A 17 -21.62 -7.95 -7.82
N PRO A 18 -21.20 -9.18 -8.19
CA PRO A 18 -19.79 -9.49 -8.43
C PRO A 18 -19.11 -8.54 -9.43
N ALA A 19 -19.88 -7.96 -10.36
CA ALA A 19 -19.39 -6.96 -11.31
C ALA A 19 -19.06 -5.60 -10.66
N ASP A 20 -19.59 -5.33 -9.47
CA ASP A 20 -19.32 -4.09 -8.71
C ASP A 20 -18.06 -4.19 -7.87
N ALA A 21 -17.48 -5.39 -7.75
CA ALA A 21 -16.24 -5.57 -7.02
C ALA A 21 -15.12 -4.70 -7.63
N PRO A 22 -14.26 -4.09 -6.79
CA PRO A 22 -13.07 -3.40 -7.26
C PRO A 22 -12.14 -4.38 -7.98
N GLU A 23 -11.62 -3.95 -9.13
CA GLU A 23 -10.71 -4.73 -9.96
C GLU A 23 -9.41 -3.96 -10.18
N VAL A 24 -8.29 -4.64 -10.02
CA VAL A 24 -6.98 -4.08 -10.35
C VAL A 24 -6.79 -4.16 -11.86
N VAL A 25 -6.72 -3.00 -12.51
CA VAL A 25 -6.53 -2.87 -13.96
C VAL A 25 -5.05 -2.95 -14.32
N SER A 26 -4.20 -2.27 -13.56
CA SER A 26 -2.76 -2.26 -13.78
C SER A 26 -2.00 -1.91 -12.51
N VAL A 27 -0.77 -2.38 -12.41
CA VAL A 27 0.19 -2.00 -11.37
C VAL A 27 1.35 -1.32 -12.08
N GLU A 28 1.76 -0.14 -11.59
CA GLU A 28 2.92 0.56 -12.15
C GLU A 28 4.21 -0.22 -11.91
N GLU A 29 5.21 -0.04 -12.77
CA GLU A 29 6.47 -0.80 -12.73
C GLU A 29 7.24 -0.62 -11.42
N ASP A 30 7.12 0.54 -10.79
CA ASP A 30 7.72 0.84 -9.49
C ASP A 30 7.00 0.15 -8.32
N GLY A 31 5.83 -0.45 -8.58
CA GLY A 31 4.97 -1.10 -7.61
C GLY A 31 4.39 -0.17 -6.55
N LYS A 32 4.43 1.16 -6.73
CA LYS A 32 3.96 2.16 -5.75
C LYS A 32 2.53 2.59 -6.00
N PHE A 33 2.09 2.49 -7.24
CA PHE A 33 0.75 2.88 -7.64
C PHE A 33 0.03 1.76 -8.37
N VAL A 34 -1.28 1.73 -8.19
CA VAL A 34 -2.19 0.78 -8.81
C VAL A 34 -3.38 1.52 -9.40
N THR A 35 -3.79 1.12 -10.59
CA THR A 35 -5.03 1.58 -11.20
C THR A 35 -6.13 0.59 -10.87
N VAL A 36 -7.21 1.07 -10.26
CA VAL A 36 -8.35 0.25 -9.81
C VAL A 36 -9.63 0.76 -10.45
N ALA A 37 -10.41 -0.15 -11.01
CA ALA A 37 -11.78 0.09 -11.45
C ALA A 37 -12.75 -0.28 -10.33
N PHE A 38 -13.64 0.62 -9.92
CA PHE A 38 -14.61 0.36 -8.86
C PHE A 38 -15.93 1.11 -9.10
N THR A 39 -17.01 0.60 -8.52
CA THR A 39 -18.33 1.25 -8.57
C THR A 39 -18.47 2.21 -7.37
N GLN A 40 -18.79 3.47 -7.65
CA GLN A 40 -19.09 4.48 -6.63
C GLN A 40 -20.51 4.30 -6.06
N ASP A 41 -20.81 4.99 -4.95
CA ASP A 41 -22.13 4.92 -4.30
C ASP A 41 -23.30 5.37 -5.21
N ASN A 42 -23.02 6.23 -6.19
CA ASN A 42 -23.97 6.69 -7.20
C ASN A 42 -24.23 5.66 -8.32
N GLY A 43 -23.53 4.51 -8.30
CA GLY A 43 -23.63 3.45 -9.31
C GLY A 43 -22.71 3.62 -10.52
N GLU A 44 -21.90 4.68 -10.58
CA GLU A 44 -20.95 4.91 -11.66
C GLU A 44 -19.69 4.06 -11.49
N ARG A 45 -19.24 3.38 -12.55
CA ARG A 45 -17.96 2.67 -12.56
C ARG A 45 -16.85 3.61 -13.00
N VAL A 46 -15.91 3.84 -12.10
CA VAL A 46 -14.79 4.75 -12.32
C VAL A 46 -13.46 4.02 -12.27
N VAL A 47 -12.46 4.59 -12.93
CA VAL A 47 -11.08 4.11 -12.91
C VAL A 47 -10.23 5.19 -12.24
N ALA A 48 -9.55 4.82 -11.16
CA ALA A 48 -8.69 5.75 -10.43
C ALA A 48 -7.35 5.13 -10.04
N ARG A 49 -6.38 6.01 -9.87
CA ARG A 49 -5.02 5.67 -9.46
C ARG A 49 -4.88 5.82 -7.94
N PHE A 50 -4.43 4.76 -7.28
CA PHE A 50 -4.21 4.72 -5.84
C PHE A 50 -2.75 4.46 -5.52
N GLN A 51 -2.27 5.04 -4.42
CA GLN A 51 -0.97 4.70 -3.85
C GLN A 51 -1.10 3.45 -2.97
N ILE A 52 -0.19 2.51 -3.14
CA ILE A 52 -0.11 1.30 -2.33
C ILE A 52 0.43 1.67 -0.94
N SER A 53 -0.30 1.30 0.12
CA SER A 53 0.08 1.58 1.50
C SER A 53 1.20 0.68 2.04
N GLY A 54 1.34 -0.51 1.46
CA GLY A 54 2.39 -1.45 1.85
C GLY A 54 2.41 -2.69 0.97
N TRP A 55 3.55 -3.37 1.00
CA TRP A 55 3.75 -4.60 0.27
C TRP A 55 3.82 -5.78 1.23
N LYS A 56 3.19 -6.90 0.85
CA LYS A 56 3.51 -8.19 1.47
C LYS A 56 4.92 -8.65 1.07
N VAL A 57 5.28 -8.41 -0.18
CA VAL A 57 6.61 -8.63 -0.74
C VAL A 57 6.97 -7.38 -1.55
N ALA A 58 7.96 -6.61 -1.08
CA ALA A 58 8.33 -5.35 -1.71
C ALA A 58 9.04 -5.58 -3.05
N PRO A 59 8.87 -4.68 -4.04
CA PRO A 59 9.65 -4.69 -5.27
C PRO A 59 11.15 -4.62 -4.98
N ARG A 60 11.94 -5.40 -5.72
CA ARG A 60 13.40 -5.48 -5.53
C ARG A 60 14.08 -4.11 -5.57
N ALA A 61 13.67 -3.24 -6.49
CA ALA A 61 14.21 -1.89 -6.61
C ALA A 61 14.01 -1.05 -5.33
N GLU A 62 12.89 -1.23 -4.63
CA GLU A 62 12.59 -0.51 -3.40
C GLU A 62 13.43 -1.06 -2.22
N ILE A 63 13.62 -2.37 -2.17
CA ILE A 63 14.55 -3.01 -1.21
C ILE A 63 15.97 -2.47 -1.40
N GLU A 64 16.47 -2.46 -2.63
CA GLU A 64 17.80 -1.95 -2.97
C GLU A 64 17.95 -0.44 -2.65
N ARG A 65 16.89 0.35 -2.86
CA ARG A 65 16.85 1.77 -2.48
C ARG A 65 16.99 1.94 -0.97
N VAL A 66 16.21 1.20 -0.18
CA VAL A 66 16.25 1.27 1.29
C VAL A 66 17.62 0.82 1.80
N MET A 67 18.17 -0.28 1.29
CA MET A 67 19.49 -0.76 1.71
C MET A 67 20.60 0.26 1.40
N ARG A 68 20.54 0.98 0.28
CA ARG A 68 21.46 2.08 -0.02
C ARG A 68 21.35 3.25 0.96
N ILE A 69 20.16 3.54 1.46
CA ILE A 69 19.94 4.60 2.47
C ILE A 69 20.50 4.15 3.82
N LEU A 70 20.20 2.92 4.22
CA LEU A 70 20.67 2.34 5.49
C LEU A 70 22.19 2.13 5.53
N ALA A 71 22.81 1.89 4.37
CA ALA A 71 24.26 1.82 4.25
C ALA A 71 24.96 3.18 4.50
N ARG A 72 24.22 4.30 4.52
CA ARG A 72 24.79 5.60 4.87
C ARG A 72 24.98 5.67 6.37
N SER A 73 26.19 6.04 6.80
CA SER A 73 26.47 6.32 8.20
C SER A 73 25.47 7.34 8.76
N PRO A 74 24.97 7.14 10.00
CA PRO A 74 24.07 8.10 10.62
C PRO A 74 24.72 9.48 10.67
N ILE A 75 23.92 10.52 10.40
CA ILE A 75 24.34 11.91 10.57
C ILE A 75 24.63 12.11 12.06
N ARG A 76 25.92 12.23 12.41
CA ARG A 76 26.33 12.57 13.76
C ARG A 76 26.33 14.09 13.88
N VAL A 77 25.40 14.62 14.67
CA VAL A 77 25.42 16.03 15.09
C VAL A 77 25.95 16.06 16.53
N ALA A 78 27.12 16.68 16.72
CA ALA A 78 27.65 17.01 18.03
C ALA A 78 27.46 18.52 18.26
N GLY A 79 26.82 18.89 19.37
CA GLY A 79 26.63 20.28 19.77
C GLY A 79 27.04 20.48 21.23
N ALA A 80 27.48 21.68 21.59
CA ALA A 80 27.83 22.01 22.96
C ALA A 80 26.60 21.83 23.86
N ARG A 81 26.74 21.05 24.94
CA ARG A 81 25.71 20.93 25.97
C ARG A 81 25.65 22.27 26.72
N LEU A 82 24.65 23.09 26.39
CA LEU A 82 24.34 24.29 27.16
C LEU A 82 23.91 23.83 28.57
N THR A 83 24.73 24.10 29.57
CA THR A 83 24.36 23.97 30.98
C THR A 83 24.10 25.38 31.48
N ASN A 84 22.85 25.67 31.87
CA ASN A 84 22.53 26.92 32.54
C ASN A 84 23.22 26.89 33.92
N ARG A 85 24.03 27.91 34.18
CA ARG A 85 24.75 28.11 35.43
C ARG A 85 24.17 29.29 36.18
#